data_AF-K2CBP3-F1
#
_entry.id   AF-K2CBP3-F1
#
_cell.length_a   1.000
_cell.length_b   1.000
_cell.length_c   1.000
_cell.angle_alpha   90.00
_cell.angle_beta   90.00
_cell.angle_gamma   90.00
#
_symmetry.space_group_name_H-M   'P 1'
#
loop_
_entity.id
_entity.type
_entity.pdbx_description
1 polymer ?
#
loop_
_entity_poly.entity_id
_entity_poly.type
_entity_poly.pdbx_seq_one_letter_code
_entity_poly.pdbx_strand_id
1 'polypeptide(L)'
;MSLKRTRFMALAIVFFVMSFGCLNLSAEDSKSAFDRYQSLYKSYQEAVMDQTDKQTLEQMAAELQAASRDYYRSIGVNATFDAENPTEPVLTQDDNQGYQLGTTRNTVQKSALQRQYDLILAALGNPDRVNRYAEIQEQLEGFLKTCTDAALQKEAVFQLAEVVYERTESLAKAQNVLLNYAKVTRNAEFRRQAMARIKVLKKKSVVAQKREEFKQIQQTTIDKWGKYSKTSWLAVPVKIWSLGGYAVKNVQRRFKGRELDKALKEYDLAVLDTYPAGSADALTRSRLVPLNTVRLMVNGRSSFHYRLERARQATSSIYFQTLLYQDDETGNKIADVLIERAQNGVDVRLILDDFFSFNKKGGVIQRLRNGGVQVMINNPILKNLLKANFRSHQKLFILDETVAIVGGMNTGDEYAKGEITEYGWRDTDVELQGPIVRDVLDLFERNWEDLTVKKWHETGAFGKYKKAKEIVTEFAPLKTVDKLIRGPLPVYFEQTPVFDNVDARFVTTFPINEKDDNVLDLFEIYLNRARTEVILETGYFIPTQRLVDAIAAACARGVSVKVITNSIESNNHPYGGLAGRATYEPVLRCGARIFEW
;
A
#
# COMPACT_ATOMS: atom_id res chain seq x y z
N MET A 1 -15.45 -44.80 -21.47
CA MET A 1 -15.46 -43.65 -20.52
C MET A 1 -14.51 -42.58 -21.06
N SER A 2 -14.90 -41.95 -22.17
CA SER A 2 -14.08 -41.01 -22.93
C SER A 2 -14.98 -39.87 -23.47
N LEU A 3 -14.34 -38.75 -23.82
CA LEU A 3 -14.88 -37.69 -24.70
C LEU A 3 -16.01 -36.74 -24.23
N LYS A 4 -16.42 -36.71 -22.95
CA LYS A 4 -17.46 -35.75 -22.50
C LYS A 4 -17.01 -34.53 -21.68
N ARG A 5 -15.74 -34.42 -21.25
CA ARG A 5 -15.27 -33.24 -20.47
C ARG A 5 -14.60 -32.14 -21.30
N THR A 6 -14.14 -32.41 -22.51
CA THR A 6 -13.44 -31.43 -23.36
C THR A 6 -14.39 -30.54 -24.17
N ARG A 7 -15.65 -30.97 -24.38
CA ARG A 7 -16.65 -30.21 -25.16
C ARG A 7 -17.30 -29.06 -24.39
N PHE A 8 -17.38 -29.14 -23.05
CA PHE A 8 -17.98 -28.09 -22.24
C PHE A 8 -17.06 -26.87 -22.07
N MET A 9 -15.73 -27.08 -22.07
CA MET A 9 -14.75 -26.00 -21.95
C MET A 9 -14.49 -25.29 -23.29
N ALA A 10 -14.59 -26.01 -24.41
CA ALA A 10 -14.54 -25.43 -25.75
C ALA A 10 -15.79 -24.60 -26.08
N LEU A 11 -17.00 -25.03 -25.64
CA LEU A 11 -18.21 -24.24 -25.85
C LEU A 11 -18.23 -22.94 -25.03
N ALA A 12 -17.64 -22.90 -23.84
CA ALA A 12 -17.54 -21.67 -23.04
C ALA A 12 -16.59 -20.64 -23.68
N ILE A 13 -15.51 -21.10 -24.32
CA ILE A 13 -14.58 -20.23 -25.06
C ILE A 13 -15.20 -19.77 -26.38
N VAL A 14 -15.99 -20.61 -27.05
CA VAL A 14 -16.72 -20.24 -28.27
C VAL A 14 -17.89 -19.29 -27.97
N PHE A 15 -18.57 -19.40 -26.83
CA PHE A 15 -19.59 -18.42 -26.40
C PHE A 15 -18.98 -17.08 -25.99
N PHE A 16 -17.79 -17.08 -25.40
CA PHE A 16 -17.04 -15.86 -25.09
C PHE A 16 -16.52 -15.16 -26.36
N VAL A 17 -16.20 -15.92 -27.42
CA VAL A 17 -15.76 -15.40 -28.71
C VAL A 17 -16.95 -15.02 -29.63
N MET A 18 -18.12 -15.64 -29.48
CA MET A 18 -19.31 -15.35 -30.31
C MET A 18 -20.24 -14.26 -29.74
N SER A 19 -19.92 -13.68 -28.59
CA SER A 19 -20.62 -12.49 -28.07
C SER A 19 -20.19 -11.17 -28.76
N PHE A 20 -19.23 -11.23 -29.67
CA PHE A 20 -18.78 -10.11 -30.53
C PHE A 20 -19.14 -10.34 -32.00
N GLY A 21 -20.35 -10.83 -32.26
CA GLY A 21 -20.88 -11.02 -33.61
C GLY A 21 -22.10 -10.13 -33.87
N CYS A 22 -21.86 -8.92 -34.38
CA CYS A 22 -22.63 -8.23 -35.44
C CYS A 22 -22.36 -6.72 -35.39
N LEU A 23 -21.57 -6.20 -36.35
CA LEU A 23 -22.07 -5.36 -37.45
C LEU A 23 -20.88 -4.90 -38.31
N ASN A 24 -21.01 -5.13 -39.62
CA ASN A 24 -20.06 -4.76 -40.65
C ASN A 24 -19.94 -3.23 -40.77
N LEU A 25 -18.80 -2.68 -40.36
CA LEU A 25 -18.13 -1.54 -41.01
C LEU A 25 -16.71 -2.04 -41.28
N SER A 26 -16.19 -1.82 -42.48
CA SER A 26 -14.97 -2.51 -42.90
C SER A 26 -13.80 -2.13 -41.97
N ALA A 27 -12.87 -3.05 -41.71
CA ALA A 27 -11.67 -2.76 -40.93
C ALA A 27 -10.87 -1.57 -41.51
N GLU A 28 -11.09 -1.27 -42.79
CA GLU A 28 -10.52 -0.15 -43.54
C GLU A 28 -11.18 1.20 -43.19
N ASP A 29 -12.51 1.23 -42.96
CA ASP A 29 -13.23 2.41 -42.48
C ASP A 29 -12.84 2.75 -41.03
N SER A 30 -12.67 1.74 -40.18
CA SER A 30 -12.23 1.94 -38.80
C SER A 30 -10.79 2.43 -38.70
N LYS A 31 -9.91 1.90 -39.57
CA LYS A 31 -8.54 2.37 -39.67
C LYS A 31 -8.49 3.81 -40.20
N SER A 32 -9.27 4.14 -41.21
CA SER A 32 -9.32 5.49 -41.77
C SER A 32 -9.90 6.51 -40.78
N ALA A 33 -10.92 6.14 -40.01
CA ALA A 33 -11.47 6.97 -38.93
C ALA A 33 -10.44 7.19 -37.81
N PHE A 34 -9.67 6.15 -37.48
CA PHE A 34 -8.58 6.24 -36.52
C PHE A 34 -7.42 7.12 -37.03
N ASP A 35 -7.00 6.96 -38.28
CA ASP A 35 -5.93 7.75 -38.89
C ASP A 35 -6.32 9.23 -38.99
N ARG A 36 -7.59 9.52 -39.32
CA ARG A 36 -8.14 10.89 -39.29
C ARG A 36 -8.15 11.47 -37.87
N TYR A 37 -8.61 10.70 -36.88
CA TYR A 37 -8.57 11.09 -35.48
C TYR A 37 -7.14 11.40 -35.01
N GLN A 38 -6.16 10.54 -35.35
CA GLN A 38 -4.75 10.76 -35.01
C GLN A 38 -4.17 12.01 -35.70
N SER A 39 -4.50 12.24 -36.97
CA SER A 39 -4.03 13.41 -37.72
C SER A 39 -4.55 14.71 -37.12
N LEU A 40 -5.86 14.81 -36.88
CA LEU A 40 -6.47 15.98 -36.24
C LEU A 40 -5.96 16.18 -34.81
N TYR A 41 -5.72 15.09 -34.09
CA TYR A 41 -5.14 15.13 -32.76
C TYR A 41 -3.74 15.76 -32.79
N LYS A 42 -2.89 15.34 -33.73
CA LYS A 42 -1.54 15.89 -33.90
C LYS A 42 -1.57 17.38 -34.22
N SER A 43 -2.42 17.81 -35.16
CA SER A 43 -2.56 19.23 -35.50
C SER A 43 -3.05 20.07 -34.32
N TYR A 44 -3.99 19.54 -33.52
CA TYR A 44 -4.46 20.18 -32.29
C TYR A 44 -3.34 20.32 -31.24
N GLN A 45 -2.51 19.29 -31.07
CA GLN A 45 -1.37 19.37 -30.15
C GLN A 45 -0.35 20.43 -30.57
N GLU A 46 -0.01 20.50 -31.85
CA GLU A 46 0.88 21.52 -32.39
C GLU A 46 0.31 22.93 -32.13
N ALA A 47 -0.99 23.14 -32.39
CA ALA A 47 -1.65 24.42 -32.11
C ALA A 47 -1.66 24.80 -30.62
N VAL A 48 -1.85 23.85 -29.70
CA VAL A 48 -1.78 24.11 -28.25
C VAL A 48 -0.37 24.51 -27.82
N MET A 49 0.65 23.82 -28.34
CA MET A 49 2.05 24.10 -28.02
C MET A 49 2.50 25.48 -28.55
N ASP A 50 1.97 25.87 -29.69
CA ASP A 50 2.24 27.18 -30.31
C ASP A 50 1.43 28.33 -29.67
N GLN A 51 0.69 28.06 -28.58
CA GLN A 51 -0.18 29.02 -27.88
C GLN A 51 -1.20 29.70 -28.81
N THR A 52 -1.72 28.93 -29.76
CA THR A 52 -2.79 29.37 -30.67
C THR A 52 -3.99 29.88 -29.88
N ASP A 53 -4.71 30.86 -30.44
CA ASP A 53 -5.80 31.52 -29.74
C ASP A 53 -6.93 30.55 -29.34
N LYS A 54 -7.64 30.93 -28.27
CA LYS A 54 -8.68 30.10 -27.63
C LYS A 54 -9.79 29.69 -28.60
N GLN A 55 -10.21 30.58 -29.50
CA GLN A 55 -11.33 30.31 -30.42
C GLN A 55 -10.95 29.25 -31.46
N THR A 56 -9.73 29.33 -31.97
CA THR A 56 -9.16 28.32 -32.88
C THR A 56 -9.00 26.97 -32.17
N LEU A 57 -8.50 26.96 -30.94
CA LEU A 57 -8.39 25.72 -30.14
C LEU A 57 -9.75 25.07 -29.87
N GLU A 58 -10.79 25.86 -29.58
CA GLU A 58 -12.16 25.36 -29.39
C GLU A 58 -12.73 24.72 -30.67
N GLN A 59 -12.48 25.32 -31.84
CA GLN A 59 -12.91 24.77 -33.12
C GLN A 59 -12.19 23.45 -33.45
N MET A 60 -10.87 23.41 -33.24
CA MET A 60 -10.08 22.19 -33.46
C MET A 60 -10.47 21.08 -32.47
N ALA A 61 -10.80 21.42 -31.23
CA ALA A 61 -11.31 20.46 -30.24
C ALA A 61 -12.66 19.88 -30.66
N ALA A 62 -13.57 20.70 -31.20
CA ALA A 62 -14.86 20.23 -31.71
C ALA A 62 -14.71 19.27 -32.91
N GLU A 63 -13.79 19.56 -33.84
CA GLU A 63 -13.48 18.69 -34.98
C GLU A 63 -12.84 17.36 -34.53
N LEU A 64 -11.94 17.41 -33.55
CA LEU A 64 -11.33 16.23 -32.95
C LEU A 64 -12.38 15.35 -32.24
N GLN A 65 -13.31 15.96 -31.50
CA GLN A 65 -14.42 15.24 -30.86
C GLN A 65 -15.32 14.56 -31.89
N ALA A 66 -15.60 15.22 -33.02
CA ALA A 66 -16.36 14.62 -34.12
C ALA A 66 -15.61 13.40 -34.71
N ALA A 67 -14.32 13.53 -35.02
CA ALA A 67 -13.51 12.43 -35.53
C ALA A 67 -13.37 11.26 -34.53
N SER A 68 -13.31 11.58 -33.24
CA SER A 68 -13.32 10.58 -32.16
C SER A 68 -14.63 9.80 -32.12
N ARG A 69 -15.79 10.49 -32.21
CA ARG A 69 -17.10 9.84 -32.30
C ARG A 69 -17.21 8.95 -33.52
N ASP A 70 -16.72 9.40 -34.67
CA ASP A 70 -16.71 8.61 -35.91
C ASP A 70 -15.90 7.31 -35.74
N TYR A 71 -14.73 7.38 -35.09
CA TYR A 71 -13.92 6.20 -34.77
C TYR A 71 -14.60 5.27 -33.76
N TYR A 72 -15.14 5.78 -32.66
CA TYR A 72 -15.79 4.93 -31.66
C TYR A 72 -17.04 4.26 -32.22
N ARG A 73 -17.83 4.96 -33.03
CA ARG A 73 -18.94 4.37 -33.77
C ARG A 73 -18.48 3.27 -34.73
N SER A 74 -17.34 3.46 -35.41
CA SER A 74 -16.83 2.48 -36.38
C SER A 74 -16.42 1.15 -35.73
N ILE A 75 -16.06 1.16 -34.44
CA ILE A 75 -15.71 -0.05 -33.66
C ILE A 75 -16.87 -0.56 -32.79
N GLY A 76 -18.11 -0.10 -33.05
CA GLY A 76 -19.31 -0.58 -32.37
C GLY A 76 -19.54 0.01 -30.97
N VAL A 77 -18.85 1.11 -30.63
CA VAL A 77 -19.05 1.84 -29.38
C VAL A 77 -19.99 3.01 -29.63
N ASN A 78 -21.26 2.88 -29.23
CA ASN A 78 -22.21 4.01 -29.23
C ASN A 78 -21.92 4.92 -28.03
N ALA A 79 -21.06 5.92 -28.22
CA ALA A 79 -20.87 6.99 -27.26
C ALA A 79 -21.93 8.09 -27.49
N THR A 80 -22.91 8.20 -26.60
CA THR A 80 -23.74 9.41 -26.47
C THR A 80 -23.00 10.39 -25.58
N PHE A 81 -22.34 11.38 -26.20
CA PHE A 81 -21.88 12.57 -25.51
C PHE A 81 -22.99 13.62 -25.65
N ASP A 82 -23.86 13.70 -24.65
CA ASP A 82 -24.76 14.84 -24.52
C ASP A 82 -23.94 16.03 -24.05
N ALA A 83 -23.43 16.79 -25.02
CA ALA A 83 -22.75 18.05 -24.81
C ALA A 83 -23.75 19.21 -24.88
N GLU A 84 -24.49 19.43 -23.80
CA GLU A 84 -24.80 20.80 -23.42
C GLU A 84 -23.69 21.25 -22.46
N ASN A 85 -22.67 21.89 -23.03
CA ASN A 85 -21.68 22.65 -22.26
C ASN A 85 -22.42 23.64 -21.36
N PRO A 86 -22.26 23.60 -20.02
CA PRO A 86 -22.51 24.79 -19.25
C PRO A 86 -21.39 25.78 -19.59
N THR A 87 -21.74 26.85 -20.31
CA THR A 87 -20.85 27.97 -20.66
C THR A 87 -20.43 28.81 -19.46
N GLU A 88 -20.79 28.40 -18.24
CA GLU A 88 -20.31 29.05 -17.03
C GLU A 88 -19.79 27.99 -16.04
N PRO A 89 -18.59 28.19 -15.46
CA PRO A 89 -18.21 27.45 -14.28
C PRO A 89 -19.25 27.74 -13.21
N VAL A 90 -19.99 26.72 -12.79
CA VAL A 90 -20.77 26.78 -11.56
C VAL A 90 -19.78 26.73 -10.40
N LEU A 91 -19.13 27.87 -10.16
CA LEU A 91 -18.80 28.26 -8.80
C LEU A 91 -20.14 28.51 -8.14
N THR A 92 -20.54 27.64 -7.24
CA THR A 92 -21.53 27.99 -6.22
C THR A 92 -20.89 29.09 -5.34
N GLN A 93 -20.99 30.35 -5.78
CA GLN A 93 -21.21 31.47 -4.86
C GLN A 93 -22.70 31.38 -4.52
N ASP A 94 -23.15 31.12 -3.30
CA ASP A 94 -22.80 31.73 -2.03
C ASP A 94 -22.68 30.68 -0.92
N ASP A 95 -21.45 30.39 -0.51
CA ASP A 95 -21.14 30.12 0.91
C ASP A 95 -19.91 30.95 1.29
N ASN A 96 -19.93 32.22 0.85
CA ASN A 96 -19.09 33.29 1.39
C ASN A 96 -19.63 33.77 2.76
N GLN A 97 -20.24 32.90 3.55
CA GLN A 97 -20.06 33.02 4.99
C GLN A 97 -18.63 32.60 5.24
N GLY A 98 -17.76 33.59 5.43
CA GLY A 98 -16.36 33.39 5.68
C GLY A 98 -16.13 32.20 6.59
N TYR A 99 -15.69 31.08 6.01
CA TYR A 99 -14.86 30.12 6.71
C TYR A 99 -13.56 30.87 7.00
N GLN A 100 -13.61 31.76 8.01
CA GLN A 100 -12.49 31.86 8.91
C GLN A 100 -12.23 30.42 9.31
N LEU A 101 -11.09 29.88 8.90
CA LEU A 101 -10.49 28.72 9.54
C LEU A 101 -10.54 29.02 11.04
N GLY A 102 -11.59 28.53 11.68
CA GLY A 102 -11.87 28.78 13.07
C GLY A 102 -10.68 28.25 13.83
N THR A 103 -9.83 29.16 14.28
CA THR A 103 -8.65 28.89 15.10
C THR A 103 -9.04 28.36 16.49
N THR A 104 -10.32 28.12 16.75
CA THR A 104 -10.79 27.23 17.80
C THR A 104 -10.54 25.76 17.44
N ARG A 105 -9.26 25.41 17.21
CA ARG A 105 -8.80 24.07 17.56
C ARG A 105 -8.96 23.97 19.06
N ASN A 106 -9.97 23.23 19.52
CA ASN A 106 -9.88 22.52 20.79
C ASN A 106 -8.77 21.45 20.64
N THR A 107 -7.53 21.88 20.42
CA THR A 107 -6.35 21.04 20.66
C THR A 107 -6.37 20.77 22.14
N VAL A 108 -6.72 19.53 22.49
CA VAL A 108 -6.51 19.01 23.84
C VAL A 108 -5.05 19.32 24.19
N GLN A 109 -4.83 20.30 25.06
CA GLN A 109 -3.49 20.76 25.37
C GLN A 109 -2.80 19.64 26.17
N LYS A 110 -1.86 18.94 25.53
CA LYS A 110 -1.10 17.86 26.17
C LYS A 110 -0.37 18.42 27.39
N SER A 111 -0.39 17.66 28.49
CA SER A 111 0.36 18.02 29.71
C SER A 111 1.86 18.12 29.41
N ALA A 112 2.61 18.83 30.28
CA ALA A 112 4.06 18.90 30.16
C ALA A 112 4.70 17.50 30.20
N LEU A 113 4.22 16.62 31.07
CA LEU A 113 4.65 15.23 31.17
C LEU A 113 4.37 14.43 29.89
N GLN A 114 3.17 14.59 29.29
CA GLN A 114 2.84 13.94 28.03
C GLN A 114 3.78 14.38 26.91
N ARG A 115 4.04 15.69 26.79
CA ARG A 115 4.96 16.22 25.76
C ARG A 115 6.38 15.69 25.95
N GLN A 116 6.86 15.62 27.19
CA GLN A 116 8.17 15.03 27.49
C GLN A 116 8.22 13.55 27.09
N TYR A 117 7.17 12.78 27.39
CA TYR A 117 7.10 11.37 27.00
C TYR A 117 7.00 11.17 25.48
N ASP A 118 6.21 12.01 24.79
CA ASP A 118 6.07 11.98 23.34
C ASP A 118 7.43 12.20 22.63
N LEU A 119 8.29 13.07 23.16
CA LEU A 119 9.64 13.27 22.65
C LEU A 119 10.52 12.02 22.77
N ILE A 120 10.40 11.27 23.88
CA ILE A 120 11.10 10.00 24.07
C ILE A 120 10.57 8.95 23.07
N LEU A 121 9.25 8.86 22.88
CA LEU A 121 8.65 8.01 21.86
C LEU A 121 9.13 8.38 20.45
N ALA A 122 9.33 9.67 20.19
CA ALA A 122 9.83 10.10 18.90
C ALA A 122 11.26 9.65 18.62
N ALA A 123 12.12 9.65 19.64
CA ALA A 123 13.46 9.09 19.54
C ALA A 123 13.46 7.57 19.23
N LEU A 124 12.48 6.82 19.77
CA LEU A 124 12.28 5.40 19.46
C LEU A 124 11.81 5.13 18.03
N GLY A 125 11.20 6.12 17.36
CA GLY A 125 10.80 6.02 15.97
C GLY A 125 11.93 6.30 14.98
N ASN A 126 13.08 6.82 15.45
CA ASN A 126 14.18 7.21 14.57
C ASN A 126 14.91 5.97 13.99
N PRO A 127 15.40 6.02 12.73
CA PRO A 127 16.21 4.94 12.17
C PRO A 127 17.48 4.64 12.97
N ASP A 128 18.11 5.67 13.54
CA ASP A 128 19.35 5.56 14.36
C ASP A 128 19.09 5.12 15.82
N ARG A 129 17.84 4.80 16.18
CA ARG A 129 17.47 4.40 17.56
C ARG A 129 18.34 3.29 18.13
N VAL A 130 18.82 2.37 17.30
CA VAL A 130 19.64 1.23 17.74
C VAL A 130 20.93 1.69 18.41
N ASN A 131 21.57 2.72 17.86
CA ASN A 131 22.77 3.33 18.43
C ASN A 131 22.44 4.22 19.64
N ARG A 132 21.18 4.62 19.79
CA ARG A 132 20.69 5.52 20.84
C ARG A 132 19.95 4.82 21.97
N TYR A 133 19.84 3.49 21.98
CA TYR A 133 19.10 2.79 23.05
C TYR A 133 19.64 3.06 24.46
N ALA A 134 20.94 3.30 24.61
CA ALA A 134 21.51 3.68 25.91
C ALA A 134 21.00 5.06 26.39
N GLU A 135 21.01 6.05 25.50
CA GLU A 135 20.48 7.40 25.75
C GLU A 135 18.97 7.36 26.04
N ILE A 136 18.21 6.64 25.21
CA ILE A 136 16.75 6.51 25.37
C ILE A 136 16.41 5.81 26.69
N GLN A 137 17.18 4.78 27.08
CA GLN A 137 17.01 4.13 28.37
C GLN A 137 17.20 5.13 29.52
N GLU A 138 18.24 5.95 29.47
CA GLU A 138 18.50 6.98 30.48
C GLU A 138 17.37 8.02 30.53
N GLN A 139 16.85 8.44 29.38
CA GLN A 139 15.70 9.35 29.29
C GLN A 139 14.44 8.76 29.92
N LEU A 140 14.14 7.48 29.66
CA LEU A 140 13.01 6.77 30.26
C LEU A 140 13.17 6.63 31.78
N GLU A 141 14.36 6.23 32.25
CA GLU A 141 14.67 6.13 33.68
C GLU A 141 14.58 7.50 34.38
N GLY A 142 15.07 8.56 33.72
CA GLY A 142 14.94 9.95 34.19
C GLY A 142 13.49 10.39 34.27
N PHE A 143 12.71 10.15 33.22
CA PHE A 143 11.27 10.46 33.17
C PHE A 143 10.50 9.76 34.29
N LEU A 144 10.79 8.48 34.54
CA LEU A 144 10.13 7.70 35.59
C LEU A 144 10.40 8.22 37.01
N LYS A 145 11.52 8.92 37.26
CA LYS A 145 11.81 9.54 38.56
C LYS A 145 10.91 10.74 38.85
N THR A 146 10.46 11.45 37.81
CA THR A 146 9.70 12.70 37.95
C THR A 146 8.24 12.58 37.53
N CYS A 147 7.86 11.54 36.78
CA CYS A 147 6.51 11.35 36.30
C CYS A 147 5.58 11.00 37.46
N THR A 148 4.54 11.79 37.70
CA THR A 148 3.51 11.54 38.71
C THR A 148 2.24 10.92 38.15
N ASP A 149 2.07 10.92 36.83
CA ASP A 149 0.92 10.34 36.14
C ASP A 149 1.08 8.81 36.03
N ALA A 150 0.13 8.05 36.59
CA ALA A 150 0.21 6.60 36.65
C ALA A 150 0.11 5.92 35.27
N ALA A 151 -0.62 6.51 34.32
CA ALA A 151 -0.76 5.96 32.97
C ALA A 151 0.53 6.18 32.17
N LEU A 152 1.14 7.36 32.28
CA LEU A 152 2.43 7.67 31.67
C LEU A 152 3.58 6.88 32.30
N GLN A 153 3.60 6.72 33.62
CA GLN A 153 4.56 5.83 34.29
C GLN A 153 4.47 4.41 33.73
N LYS A 154 3.26 3.87 33.62
CA LYS A 154 3.03 2.54 33.02
C LYS A 154 3.59 2.46 31.61
N GLU A 155 3.24 3.40 30.73
CA GLU A 155 3.73 3.41 29.34
C GLU A 155 5.26 3.55 29.27
N ALA A 156 5.87 4.39 30.09
CA ALA A 156 7.31 4.56 30.13
C ALA A 156 8.05 3.31 30.65
N VAL A 157 7.54 2.63 31.69
CA VAL A 157 8.10 1.33 32.15
C VAL A 157 8.00 0.29 31.04
N PHE A 158 6.89 0.28 30.33
CA PHE A 158 6.60 -0.62 29.25
C PHE A 158 7.55 -0.44 28.06
N GLN A 159 7.86 0.80 27.68
CA GLN A 159 8.91 1.09 26.69
C GLN A 159 10.31 0.79 27.23
N LEU A 160 10.58 1.08 28.50
CA LEU A 160 11.87 0.80 29.14
C LEU A 160 12.22 -0.69 29.07
N ALA A 161 11.25 -1.56 29.33
CA ALA A 161 11.45 -3.00 29.23
C ALA A 161 11.82 -3.45 27.80
N GLU A 162 11.17 -2.90 26.76
CA GLU A 162 11.51 -3.17 25.36
C GLU A 162 12.91 -2.65 25.03
N VAL A 163 13.25 -1.41 25.41
CA VAL A 163 14.58 -0.82 25.17
C VAL A 163 15.68 -1.62 25.86
N VAL A 164 15.47 -2.04 27.11
CA VAL A 164 16.42 -2.90 27.83
C VAL A 164 16.58 -4.24 27.13
N TYR A 165 15.51 -4.82 26.61
CA TYR A 165 15.58 -6.06 25.84
C TYR A 165 16.39 -5.87 24.55
N GLU A 166 16.06 -4.86 23.75
CA GLU A 166 16.74 -4.57 22.47
C GLU A 166 18.23 -4.24 22.67
N ARG A 167 18.57 -3.49 23.71
CA ARG A 167 19.95 -3.10 24.01
C ARG A 167 20.82 -4.24 24.51
N THR A 168 20.26 -5.14 25.31
CA THR A 168 21.04 -6.13 26.07
C THR A 168 20.85 -7.57 25.61
N GLU A 169 19.87 -7.81 24.73
CA GLU A 169 19.37 -9.12 24.33
C GLU A 169 18.97 -10.03 25.52
N SER A 170 18.78 -9.43 26.70
CA SER A 170 18.56 -10.17 27.95
C SER A 170 17.10 -10.15 28.33
N LEU A 171 16.41 -11.25 28.04
CA LEU A 171 15.03 -11.47 28.49
C LEU A 171 14.88 -11.31 30.01
N ALA A 172 15.85 -11.79 30.79
CA ALA A 172 15.80 -11.69 32.25
C ALA A 172 15.83 -10.24 32.74
N LYS A 173 16.69 -9.38 32.16
CA LYS A 173 16.76 -7.96 32.53
C LYS A 173 15.46 -7.23 32.22
N ALA A 174 14.92 -7.42 31.02
CA ALA A 174 13.66 -6.80 30.62
C ALA A 174 12.45 -7.30 31.44
N GLN A 175 12.41 -8.60 31.76
CA GLN A 175 11.40 -9.17 32.65
C GLN A 175 11.46 -8.57 34.05
N ASN A 176 12.67 -8.36 34.59
CA ASN A 176 12.83 -7.76 35.91
C ASN A 176 12.23 -6.35 35.98
N VAL A 177 12.36 -5.54 34.93
CA VAL A 177 11.70 -4.22 34.83
C VAL A 177 10.19 -4.35 35.00
N LEU A 178 9.56 -5.24 34.21
CA LEU A 178 8.10 -5.43 34.23
C LEU A 178 7.61 -6.09 35.53
N LEU A 179 8.34 -7.06 36.08
CA LEU A 179 8.00 -7.74 37.33
C LEU A 179 8.08 -6.78 38.53
N ASN A 180 9.09 -5.93 38.57
CA ASN A 180 9.22 -4.93 39.63
C ASN A 180 8.05 -3.95 39.60
N TYR A 181 7.66 -3.48 38.42
CA TYR A 181 6.47 -2.63 38.25
C TYR A 181 5.17 -3.37 38.64
N ALA A 182 5.00 -4.61 38.20
CA ALA A 182 3.82 -5.42 38.50
C ALA A 182 3.60 -5.65 40.00
N LYS A 183 4.69 -5.75 40.78
CA LYS A 183 4.65 -5.90 42.25
C LYS A 183 4.16 -4.63 42.96
N VAL A 184 4.52 -3.45 42.46
CA VAL A 184 4.23 -2.17 43.13
C VAL A 184 2.93 -1.52 42.67
N THR A 185 2.50 -1.78 41.43
CA THR A 185 1.28 -1.16 40.90
C THR A 185 0.03 -1.67 41.63
N ARG A 186 -0.82 -0.73 42.05
CA ARG A 186 -2.13 -1.02 42.66
C ARG A 186 -3.23 -1.23 41.62
N ASN A 187 -2.97 -0.94 40.34
CA ASN A 187 -3.92 -1.12 39.25
C ASN A 187 -3.82 -2.54 38.69
N ALA A 188 -4.90 -3.33 38.84
CA ALA A 188 -4.94 -4.72 38.41
C ALA A 188 -4.78 -4.88 36.89
N GLU A 189 -5.33 -3.97 36.11
CA GLU A 189 -5.21 -3.98 34.65
C GLU A 189 -3.77 -3.68 34.22
N PHE A 190 -3.11 -2.71 34.85
CA PHE A 190 -1.70 -2.43 34.57
C PHE A 190 -0.79 -3.61 34.93
N ARG A 191 -1.10 -4.32 36.02
CA ARG A 191 -0.41 -5.56 36.40
C ARG A 191 -0.62 -6.64 35.34
N ARG A 192 -1.85 -6.85 34.88
CA ARG A 192 -2.19 -7.80 33.80
C ARG A 192 -1.42 -7.48 32.52
N GLN A 193 -1.40 -6.21 32.09
CA GLN A 193 -0.65 -5.75 30.92
C GLN A 193 0.87 -5.98 31.07
N ALA A 194 1.43 -5.74 32.25
CA ALA A 194 2.85 -6.03 32.52
C ALA A 194 3.15 -7.53 32.34
N MET A 195 2.28 -8.41 32.86
CA MET A 195 2.40 -9.86 32.68
C MET A 195 2.24 -10.29 31.21
N ALA A 196 1.32 -9.67 30.47
CA ALA A 196 1.15 -9.90 29.04
C ALA A 196 2.41 -9.50 28.25
N ARG A 197 3.03 -8.37 28.58
CA ARG A 197 4.30 -7.95 27.96
C ARG A 197 5.47 -8.89 28.28
N ILE A 198 5.53 -9.46 29.49
CA ILE A 198 6.51 -10.52 29.80
C ILE A 198 6.32 -11.73 28.87
N LYS A 199 5.07 -12.12 28.58
CA LYS A 199 4.75 -13.19 27.63
C LYS A 199 5.17 -12.79 26.20
N VAL A 200 4.94 -11.55 25.79
CA VAL A 200 5.41 -11.03 24.49
C VAL A 200 6.92 -11.10 24.37
N LEU A 201 7.68 -10.62 25.36
CA LEU A 201 9.15 -10.68 25.33
C LEU A 201 9.67 -12.12 25.24
N LYS A 202 9.02 -13.08 25.92
CA LYS A 202 9.33 -14.53 25.78
C LYS A 202 9.08 -15.02 24.36
N LYS A 203 7.98 -14.63 23.73
CA LYS A 203 7.68 -15.01 22.34
C LYS A 203 8.63 -14.33 21.36
N LYS A 204 8.97 -13.07 21.59
CA LYS A 204 9.95 -12.29 20.81
C LYS A 204 11.32 -12.96 20.81
N SER A 205 11.80 -13.43 21.96
CA SER A 205 13.08 -14.17 22.03
C SER A 205 13.04 -15.50 21.27
N VAL A 206 11.92 -16.22 21.31
CA VAL A 206 11.73 -17.45 20.52
C VAL A 206 11.72 -17.13 19.03
N VAL A 207 11.03 -16.07 18.61
CA VAL A 207 11.04 -15.62 17.21
C VAL A 207 12.46 -15.27 16.76
N ALA A 208 13.23 -14.53 17.57
CA ALA A 208 14.61 -14.18 17.25
C ALA A 208 15.48 -15.44 17.04
N GLN A 209 15.38 -16.44 17.94
CA GLN A 209 16.06 -17.72 17.79
C GLN A 209 15.65 -18.44 16.48
N LYS A 210 14.35 -18.49 16.18
CA LYS A 210 13.85 -19.16 14.97
C LYS A 210 14.23 -18.44 13.68
N ARG A 211 14.33 -17.11 13.70
CA ARG A 211 14.87 -16.31 12.59
C ARG A 211 16.32 -16.68 12.31
N GLU A 212 17.14 -16.79 13.34
CA GLU A 212 18.55 -17.16 13.17
C GLU A 212 18.72 -18.60 12.66
N GLU A 213 17.98 -19.58 13.23
CA GLU A 213 17.93 -20.95 12.72
C GLU A 213 17.52 -20.99 11.22
N PHE A 214 16.50 -20.21 10.85
CA PHE A 214 16.03 -20.12 9.47
C PHE A 214 17.07 -19.49 8.54
N LYS A 215 17.71 -18.39 8.97
CA LYS A 215 18.75 -17.69 8.21
C LYS A 215 19.94 -18.58 7.90
N GLN A 216 20.41 -19.35 8.89
CA GLN A 216 21.53 -20.29 8.71
C GLN A 216 21.22 -21.40 7.70
N ILE A 217 20.04 -22.02 7.79
CA ILE A 217 19.64 -23.06 6.82
C ILE A 217 19.33 -22.47 5.44
N GLN A 218 18.82 -21.23 5.38
CA GLN A 218 18.62 -20.50 4.14
C GLN A 218 19.95 -20.28 3.44
N GLN A 219 20.95 -19.71 4.12
CA GLN A 219 22.29 -19.51 3.56
C GLN A 219 22.91 -20.82 3.08
N THR A 220 22.83 -21.88 3.89
CA THR A 220 23.32 -23.21 3.50
C THR A 220 22.61 -23.74 2.24
N THR A 221 21.31 -23.48 2.10
CA THR A 221 20.52 -23.87 0.93
C THR A 221 20.96 -23.10 -0.31
N ILE A 222 21.20 -21.80 -0.18
CA ILE A 222 21.73 -20.93 -1.24
C ILE A 222 23.11 -21.44 -1.70
N ASP A 223 24.00 -21.76 -0.77
CA ASP A 223 25.34 -22.26 -1.10
C ASP A 223 25.29 -23.59 -1.86
N LYS A 224 24.39 -24.50 -1.47
CA LYS A 224 24.16 -25.77 -2.17
C LYS A 224 23.58 -25.56 -3.57
N TRP A 225 22.66 -24.62 -3.73
CA TRP A 225 22.17 -24.22 -5.05
C TRP A 225 23.30 -23.65 -5.91
N GLY A 226 24.14 -22.79 -5.34
CA GLY A 226 25.31 -22.23 -6.01
C GLY A 226 26.25 -23.32 -6.56
N LYS A 227 26.53 -24.35 -5.75
CA LYS A 227 27.32 -25.53 -6.19
C LYS A 227 26.64 -26.29 -7.34
N TYR A 228 25.35 -26.59 -7.21
CA TYR A 228 24.59 -27.27 -8.25
C TYR A 228 24.56 -26.47 -9.57
N SER A 229 24.24 -25.18 -9.49
CA SER A 229 24.08 -24.29 -10.65
C SER A 229 25.38 -24.10 -11.45
N LYS A 230 26.55 -24.13 -10.77
CA LYS A 230 27.88 -24.04 -11.40
C LYS A 230 28.43 -25.38 -11.87
N THR A 231 27.81 -26.50 -11.52
CA THR A 231 28.26 -27.83 -11.96
C THR A 231 27.94 -28.03 -13.43
N SER A 232 28.96 -28.35 -14.24
CA SER A 232 28.81 -28.62 -15.67
C SER A 232 27.77 -29.68 -15.94
N TRP A 233 26.96 -29.51 -16.99
CA TRP A 233 26.00 -30.52 -17.42
C TRP A 233 26.68 -31.82 -17.90
N LEU A 234 27.97 -31.74 -18.28
CA LEU A 234 28.79 -32.89 -18.67
C LEU A 234 29.24 -33.73 -17.45
N ALA A 235 29.24 -33.18 -16.24
CA ALA A 235 29.60 -33.88 -15.01
C ALA A 235 28.36 -34.52 -14.36
N VAL A 236 27.66 -35.39 -15.08
CA VAL A 236 26.32 -35.91 -14.71
C VAL A 236 26.26 -36.48 -13.29
N PRO A 237 27.19 -37.37 -12.83
CA PRO A 237 27.12 -37.92 -11.47
C PRO A 237 27.25 -36.84 -10.39
N VAL A 238 28.17 -35.89 -10.57
CA VAL A 238 28.40 -34.77 -9.64
C VAL A 238 27.20 -33.82 -9.62
N LYS A 239 26.57 -33.60 -10.79
CA LYS A 239 25.38 -32.75 -10.91
C LYS A 239 24.16 -33.37 -10.23
N ILE A 240 23.97 -34.68 -10.36
CA ILE A 240 22.91 -35.42 -9.65
C ILE A 240 23.12 -35.36 -8.13
N TRP A 241 24.35 -35.62 -7.67
CA TRP A 241 24.67 -35.57 -6.23
C TRP A 241 24.46 -34.18 -5.63
N SER A 242 24.94 -33.13 -6.32
CA SER A 242 24.76 -31.75 -5.86
C SER A 242 23.28 -31.31 -5.87
N LEU A 243 22.47 -31.77 -6.83
CA LEU A 243 21.02 -31.56 -6.85
C LEU A 243 20.34 -32.22 -5.65
N GLY A 244 20.71 -33.47 -5.33
CA GLY A 244 20.19 -34.18 -4.15
C GLY A 244 20.52 -33.45 -2.84
N GLY A 245 21.77 -32.99 -2.70
CA GLY A 245 22.19 -32.19 -1.55
C GLY A 245 21.43 -30.86 -1.42
N TYR A 246 21.15 -30.18 -2.53
CA TYR A 246 20.29 -28.99 -2.55
C TYR A 246 18.85 -29.31 -2.16
N ALA A 247 18.26 -30.37 -2.72
CA ALA A 247 16.87 -30.77 -2.45
C ALA A 247 16.65 -31.04 -0.95
N VAL A 248 17.56 -31.78 -0.30
CA VAL A 248 17.51 -32.06 1.15
C VAL A 248 17.55 -30.76 1.95
N LYS A 249 18.47 -29.84 1.64
CA LYS A 249 18.59 -28.57 2.37
C LYS A 249 17.38 -27.66 2.14
N ASN A 250 16.85 -27.58 0.93
CA ASN A 250 15.64 -26.81 0.65
C ASN A 250 14.40 -27.38 1.38
N VAL A 251 14.30 -28.70 1.57
CA VAL A 251 13.25 -29.30 2.41
C VAL A 251 13.43 -28.92 3.88
N GLN A 252 14.65 -29.05 4.43
CA GLN A 252 14.95 -28.63 5.81
C GLN A 252 14.64 -27.15 6.04
N ARG A 253 15.03 -26.28 5.09
CA ARG A 253 14.74 -24.85 5.10
C ARG A 253 13.25 -24.55 5.15
N ARG A 254 12.42 -25.33 4.45
CA ARG A 254 10.96 -25.20 4.49
C ARG A 254 10.36 -25.62 5.83
N PHE A 255 10.87 -26.67 6.45
CA PHE A 255 10.46 -27.04 7.80
C PHE A 255 10.78 -25.94 8.81
N LYS A 256 12.00 -25.40 8.78
CA LYS A 256 12.39 -24.26 9.62
C LYS A 256 11.58 -23.00 9.34
N GLY A 257 11.24 -22.76 8.07
CA GLY A 257 10.31 -21.70 7.71
C GLY A 257 8.93 -21.86 8.37
N ARG A 258 8.37 -23.07 8.39
CA ARG A 258 7.09 -23.33 9.09
C ARG A 258 7.19 -23.16 10.61
N GLU A 259 8.31 -23.54 11.22
CA GLU A 259 8.55 -23.28 12.65
C GLU A 259 8.58 -21.77 12.94
N LEU A 260 9.25 -20.98 12.11
CA LEU A 260 9.29 -19.52 12.22
C LEU A 260 7.91 -18.89 12.03
N ASP A 261 7.18 -19.26 10.97
CA ASP A 261 5.80 -18.79 10.73
C ASP A 261 4.87 -19.08 11.92
N LYS A 262 4.99 -20.27 12.52
CA LYS A 262 4.23 -20.61 13.73
C LYS A 262 4.62 -19.73 14.92
N ALA A 263 5.92 -19.53 15.16
CA ALA A 263 6.40 -18.68 16.26
C ALA A 263 5.95 -17.22 16.11
N LEU A 264 5.95 -16.70 14.87
CA LEU A 264 5.46 -15.36 14.54
C LEU A 264 3.96 -15.20 14.84
N LYS A 265 3.12 -16.16 14.46
CA LYS A 265 1.68 -16.14 14.78
C LYS A 265 1.43 -16.18 16.28
N GLU A 266 2.19 -16.99 17.02
CA GLU A 266 2.10 -17.05 18.48
C GLU A 266 2.55 -15.74 19.15
N TYR A 267 3.53 -15.06 18.56
CA TYR A 267 3.94 -13.72 18.98
C TYR A 267 2.82 -12.70 18.73
N ASP A 268 2.24 -12.68 17.53
CA ASP A 268 1.17 -11.73 17.18
C ASP A 268 -0.04 -11.90 18.11
N LEU A 269 -0.44 -13.15 18.40
CA LEU A 269 -1.50 -13.45 19.35
C LEU A 269 -1.17 -12.96 20.77
N ALA A 270 0.09 -13.07 21.21
CA ALA A 270 0.50 -12.58 22.52
C ALA A 270 0.50 -11.04 22.60
N VAL A 271 0.75 -10.34 21.49
CA VAL A 271 0.69 -8.87 21.43
C VAL A 271 -0.74 -8.37 21.66
N LEU A 272 -1.76 -9.09 21.16
CA LEU A 272 -3.17 -8.71 21.40
C LEU A 272 -3.52 -8.63 22.89
N ASP A 273 -2.95 -9.53 23.69
CA ASP A 273 -3.15 -9.54 25.14
C ASP A 273 -2.56 -8.30 25.83
N THR A 274 -1.71 -7.50 25.17
CA THR A 274 -1.09 -6.31 25.79
C THR A 274 -1.99 -5.09 25.80
N TYR A 275 -2.98 -5.04 24.90
CA TYR A 275 -3.89 -3.91 24.81
C TYR A 275 -4.92 -3.93 25.96
N PRO A 276 -5.40 -2.77 26.41
CA PRO A 276 -6.54 -2.72 27.32
C PRO A 276 -7.79 -3.30 26.64
N ALA A 277 -8.51 -4.19 27.32
CA ALA A 277 -9.70 -4.82 26.77
C ALA A 277 -10.76 -3.78 26.33
N GLY A 278 -11.30 -3.93 25.13
CA GLY A 278 -12.30 -3.01 24.56
C GLY A 278 -11.77 -1.64 24.16
N SER A 279 -10.47 -1.37 24.27
CA SER A 279 -9.87 -0.12 23.80
C SER A 279 -9.82 -0.05 22.28
N ALA A 280 -9.71 1.17 21.75
CA ALA A 280 -9.41 1.38 20.32
C ALA A 280 -8.14 0.62 19.91
N ASP A 281 -7.12 0.55 20.77
CA ASP A 281 -5.89 -0.17 20.48
C ASP A 281 -6.08 -1.67 20.34
N ALA A 282 -6.92 -2.27 21.19
CA ALA A 282 -7.25 -3.69 21.11
C ALA A 282 -8.04 -4.01 19.84
N LEU A 283 -9.03 -3.15 19.51
CA LEU A 283 -9.90 -3.32 18.35
C LEU A 283 -9.12 -3.15 17.04
N THR A 284 -8.34 -2.07 16.92
CA THR A 284 -7.62 -1.75 15.68
C THR A 284 -6.23 -2.38 15.62
N ARG A 285 -5.80 -3.07 16.68
CA ARG A 285 -4.49 -3.73 16.84
C ARG A 285 -3.30 -2.81 16.56
N SER A 286 -3.46 -1.55 16.90
CA SER A 286 -2.53 -0.47 16.60
C SER A 286 -2.61 0.57 17.69
N ARG A 287 -1.59 1.40 17.82
CA ARG A 287 -1.51 2.45 18.83
C ARG A 287 -1.60 3.82 18.17
N LEU A 288 -1.94 4.83 18.97
CA LEU A 288 -1.77 6.22 18.56
C LEU A 288 -0.31 6.63 18.80
N VAL A 289 0.36 7.09 17.75
CA VAL A 289 1.77 7.49 17.74
C VAL A 289 1.84 9.00 17.59
N PRO A 290 2.49 9.74 18.51
CA PRO A 290 2.54 11.19 18.45
C PRO A 290 3.67 11.72 17.57
N LEU A 291 3.67 13.05 17.35
CA LEU A 291 4.78 13.82 16.75
C LEU A 291 5.16 13.38 15.32
N ASN A 292 4.15 13.18 14.47
CA ASN A 292 4.36 12.91 13.06
C ASN A 292 4.13 14.17 12.22
N THR A 293 4.75 14.18 11.04
CA THR A 293 4.43 15.12 9.97
C THR A 293 3.68 14.35 8.89
N VAL A 294 2.55 14.90 8.44
CA VAL A 294 1.70 14.30 7.40
C VAL A 294 1.54 15.30 6.26
N ARG A 295 1.88 14.88 5.05
CA ARG A 295 1.62 15.64 3.82
C ARG A 295 0.50 14.95 3.04
N LEU A 296 -0.54 15.71 2.71
CA LEU A 296 -1.70 15.20 1.99
C LEU A 296 -1.50 15.33 0.48
N MET A 297 -1.62 14.21 -0.25
CA MET A 297 -1.44 14.14 -1.70
C MET A 297 -2.73 13.64 -2.35
N VAL A 298 -3.52 14.59 -2.85
CA VAL A 298 -4.91 14.34 -3.31
C VAL A 298 -5.01 13.89 -4.77
N ASN A 299 -3.90 13.66 -5.47
CA ASN A 299 -3.90 13.23 -6.86
C ASN A 299 -2.57 12.55 -7.25
N GLY A 300 -2.57 11.91 -8.43
CA GLY A 300 -1.40 11.26 -8.99
C GLY A 300 -0.22 12.20 -9.18
N ARG A 301 -0.48 13.40 -9.70
CA ARG A 301 0.54 14.41 -9.96
C ARG A 301 1.40 14.67 -8.73
N SER A 302 0.79 15.02 -7.60
CA SER A 302 1.51 15.29 -6.36
C SER A 302 2.19 14.04 -5.82
N SER A 303 1.48 12.92 -5.79
CA SER A 303 1.99 11.71 -5.16
C SER A 303 3.19 11.11 -5.90
N PHE A 304 3.14 11.03 -7.24
CA PHE A 304 4.24 10.50 -8.04
C PHE A 304 5.42 11.47 -8.15
N HIS A 305 5.17 12.78 -8.11
CA HIS A 305 6.23 13.78 -7.98
C HIS A 305 7.07 13.50 -6.72
N TYR A 306 6.44 13.43 -5.54
CA TYR A 306 7.15 13.18 -4.29
C TYR A 306 7.76 11.79 -4.24
N ARG A 307 7.10 10.73 -4.73
CA ARG A 307 7.73 9.40 -4.83
C ARG A 307 9.06 9.45 -5.58
N LEU A 308 9.09 10.06 -6.76
CA LEU A 308 10.31 10.15 -7.57
C LEU A 308 11.35 11.09 -6.95
N GLU A 309 10.93 12.21 -6.39
CA GLU A 309 11.83 13.16 -5.70
C GLU A 309 12.53 12.47 -4.51
N ARG A 310 11.76 11.85 -3.60
CA ARG A 310 12.29 11.15 -2.43
C ARG A 310 13.17 9.98 -2.83
N ALA A 311 12.75 9.18 -3.82
CA ALA A 311 13.50 8.01 -4.26
C ALA A 311 14.89 8.38 -4.82
N ARG A 312 15.02 9.52 -5.51
CA ARG A 312 16.32 10.01 -5.97
C ARG A 312 17.23 10.46 -4.82
N GLN A 313 16.65 10.91 -3.70
CA GLN A 313 17.38 11.37 -2.51
C GLN A 313 17.74 10.22 -1.55
N ALA A 314 17.11 9.05 -1.68
CA ALA A 314 17.35 7.92 -0.80
C ALA A 314 18.83 7.46 -0.82
N THR A 315 19.34 7.15 0.37
CA THR A 315 20.75 6.87 0.63
C THR A 315 21.01 5.50 1.25
N SER A 316 20.01 4.90 1.92
CA SER A 316 20.16 3.64 2.63
C SER A 316 19.19 2.56 2.15
N SER A 317 17.91 2.88 1.97
CA SER A 317 16.90 1.89 1.59
C SER A 317 15.71 2.46 0.84
N ILE A 318 15.15 1.65 -0.06
CA ILE A 318 13.83 1.90 -0.67
C ILE A 318 13.03 0.61 -0.64
N TYR A 319 11.93 0.61 0.10
CA TYR A 319 11.02 -0.52 0.23
C TYR A 319 9.67 -0.20 -0.39
N PHE A 320 9.31 -0.95 -1.42
CA PHE A 320 8.13 -0.69 -2.22
C PHE A 320 7.22 -1.91 -2.28
N GLN A 321 5.95 -1.73 -1.96
CA GLN A 321 4.89 -2.71 -2.16
C GLN A 321 3.74 -2.06 -2.90
N THR A 322 3.24 -2.72 -3.95
CA THR A 322 2.05 -2.30 -4.69
C THR A 322 1.29 -3.52 -5.19
N LEU A 323 -0.04 -3.39 -5.33
CA LEU A 323 -0.86 -4.41 -5.98
C LEU A 323 -0.57 -4.41 -7.48
N LEU A 324 -0.76 -3.27 -8.15
CA LEU A 324 -0.60 -3.16 -9.59
C LEU A 324 0.67 -2.38 -9.95
N TYR A 325 1.42 -2.91 -10.91
CA TYR A 325 2.61 -2.31 -11.49
C TYR A 325 2.58 -2.48 -13.02
N GLN A 326 2.37 -1.38 -13.74
CA GLN A 326 2.33 -1.37 -15.19
C GLN A 326 3.72 -1.21 -15.82
N ASP A 327 3.87 -1.75 -17.02
CA ASP A 327 5.03 -1.53 -17.90
C ASP A 327 4.71 -0.37 -18.86
N ASP A 328 4.56 0.82 -18.28
CA ASP A 328 4.22 2.09 -18.96
C ASP A 328 5.23 3.19 -18.61
N GLU A 329 4.96 4.44 -18.99
CA GLU A 329 5.87 5.57 -18.74
C GLU A 329 6.13 5.74 -17.23
N THR A 330 5.08 5.71 -16.42
CA THR A 330 5.16 5.85 -14.95
C THR A 330 5.95 4.70 -14.32
N GLY A 331 5.61 3.46 -14.66
CA GLY A 331 6.30 2.28 -14.15
C GLY A 331 7.76 2.24 -14.55
N ASN A 332 8.11 2.69 -15.76
CA ASN A 332 9.50 2.74 -16.21
C ASN A 332 10.31 3.87 -15.55
N LYS A 333 9.73 5.06 -15.35
CA LYS A 333 10.39 6.15 -14.60
C LYS A 333 10.71 5.76 -13.17
N ILE A 334 9.79 5.08 -12.49
CA ILE A 334 10.05 4.55 -11.15
C ILE A 334 11.16 3.49 -11.23
N ALA A 335 11.08 2.56 -12.19
CA ALA A 335 12.10 1.53 -12.33
C ALA A 335 13.51 2.10 -12.58
N ASP A 336 13.63 3.16 -13.37
CA ASP A 336 14.91 3.86 -13.61
C ASP A 336 15.55 4.29 -12.30
N VAL A 337 14.80 5.02 -11.46
CA VAL A 337 15.30 5.52 -10.17
C VAL A 337 15.63 4.36 -9.23
N LEU A 338 14.77 3.35 -9.14
CA LEU A 338 15.01 2.19 -8.27
C LEU A 338 16.27 1.41 -8.67
N ILE A 339 16.49 1.23 -9.98
CA ILE A 339 17.69 0.57 -10.52
C ILE A 339 18.93 1.42 -10.23
N GLU A 340 18.88 2.72 -10.53
CA GLU A 340 19.99 3.64 -10.27
C GLU A 340 20.40 3.61 -8.78
N ARG A 341 19.42 3.69 -7.88
CA ARG A 341 19.67 3.62 -6.43
C ARG A 341 20.27 2.28 -6.01
N ALA A 342 19.73 1.17 -6.51
CA ALA A 342 20.26 -0.16 -6.22
C ALA A 342 21.72 -0.32 -6.70
N GLN A 343 22.05 0.22 -7.88
CA GLN A 343 23.41 0.21 -8.42
C GLN A 343 24.39 1.07 -7.62
N ASN A 344 23.87 2.10 -6.95
CA ASN A 344 24.62 2.97 -6.04
C ASN A 344 24.65 2.43 -4.59
N GLY A 345 24.22 1.19 -4.36
CA GLY A 345 24.36 0.50 -3.06
C GLY A 345 23.19 0.66 -2.10
N VAL A 346 22.10 1.34 -2.50
CA VAL A 346 20.86 1.43 -1.72
C VAL A 346 20.18 0.06 -1.68
N ASP A 347 19.66 -0.35 -0.51
CA ASP A 347 18.87 -1.59 -0.40
C ASP A 347 17.46 -1.38 -0.97
N VAL A 348 17.24 -1.80 -2.22
CA VAL A 348 15.96 -1.61 -2.92
C VAL A 348 15.18 -2.91 -2.99
N ARG A 349 14.07 -3.02 -2.24
CA ARG A 349 13.19 -4.19 -2.17
C ARG A 349 11.80 -3.87 -2.70
N LEU A 350 11.26 -4.76 -3.52
CA LEU A 350 9.97 -4.61 -4.19
C LEU A 350 9.10 -5.85 -3.99
N ILE A 351 7.88 -5.66 -3.47
CA ILE A 351 6.83 -6.68 -3.39
C ILE A 351 5.75 -6.34 -4.40
N LEU A 352 5.52 -7.24 -5.35
CA LEU A 352 4.49 -7.11 -6.37
C LEU A 352 3.46 -8.22 -6.26
N ASP A 353 2.24 -7.99 -6.73
CA ASP A 353 1.22 -9.01 -6.81
C ASP A 353 1.22 -9.77 -8.16
N ASP A 354 1.03 -11.09 -8.13
CA ASP A 354 1.16 -11.94 -9.33
C ASP A 354 0.15 -11.62 -10.45
N PHE A 355 -1.08 -11.23 -10.14
CA PHE A 355 -2.14 -11.04 -11.14
C PHE A 355 -2.06 -9.67 -11.80
N PHE A 356 -1.77 -8.65 -11.01
CA PHE A 356 -1.75 -7.26 -11.46
C PHE A 356 -0.37 -6.75 -11.87
N SER A 357 0.61 -7.65 -11.93
CA SER A 357 1.95 -7.38 -12.46
C SER A 357 2.14 -8.20 -13.74
N PHE A 358 1.84 -7.58 -14.88
CA PHE A 358 1.91 -8.24 -16.19
C PHE A 358 3.37 -8.47 -16.63
N ASN A 359 3.58 -9.41 -17.57
CA ASN A 359 4.88 -9.69 -18.18
C ASN A 359 6.05 -10.06 -17.21
N LYS A 360 5.78 -10.78 -16.10
CA LYS A 360 6.76 -11.17 -15.05
C LYS A 360 8.08 -11.84 -15.50
N LYS A 361 8.12 -12.39 -16.72
CA LYS A 361 9.29 -13.07 -17.31
C LYS A 361 10.04 -12.19 -18.34
N GLY A 362 9.55 -10.98 -18.61
CA GLY A 362 10.12 -9.96 -19.48
C GLY A 362 9.87 -8.56 -18.93
N GLY A 363 9.96 -7.53 -19.78
CA GLY A 363 9.54 -6.16 -19.45
C GLY A 363 10.20 -5.51 -18.23
N VAL A 364 9.50 -4.55 -17.64
CA VAL A 364 9.98 -3.73 -16.51
C VAL A 364 10.39 -4.55 -15.28
N ILE A 365 9.68 -5.65 -14.97
CA ILE A 365 9.99 -6.48 -13.80
C ILE A 365 11.33 -7.20 -13.95
N GLN A 366 11.61 -7.74 -15.15
CA GLN A 366 12.90 -8.36 -15.40
C GLN A 366 14.02 -7.33 -15.43
N ARG A 367 13.74 -6.12 -15.94
CA ARG A 367 14.66 -4.98 -15.92
C ARG A 367 15.04 -4.57 -14.49
N LEU A 368 14.07 -4.44 -13.59
CA LEU A 368 14.29 -4.19 -12.15
C LEU A 368 15.21 -5.25 -11.53
N ARG A 369 14.89 -6.54 -11.72
CA ARG A 369 15.72 -7.65 -11.20
C ARG A 369 17.13 -7.62 -11.75
N ASN A 370 17.28 -7.38 -13.05
CA ASN A 370 18.58 -7.27 -13.71
C ASN A 370 19.35 -6.07 -13.15
N GLY A 371 18.68 -4.96 -12.88
CA GLY A 371 19.30 -3.71 -12.45
C GLY A 371 19.80 -3.67 -11.00
N GLY A 372 19.48 -4.66 -10.15
CA GLY A 372 19.89 -4.63 -8.74
C GLY A 372 18.75 -4.87 -7.77
N VAL A 373 17.52 -4.59 -8.18
CA VAL A 373 16.35 -4.54 -7.29
C VAL A 373 15.94 -5.93 -6.84
N GLN A 374 15.68 -6.08 -5.54
CA GLN A 374 15.17 -7.31 -4.95
C GLN A 374 13.66 -7.41 -5.18
N VAL A 375 13.21 -8.23 -6.14
CA VAL A 375 11.77 -8.33 -6.45
C VAL A 375 11.15 -9.65 -5.97
N MET A 376 10.14 -9.57 -5.11
CA MET A 376 9.27 -10.69 -4.71
C MET A 376 7.89 -10.59 -5.35
N ILE A 377 7.31 -11.76 -5.69
CA ILE A 377 5.96 -11.87 -6.24
C ILE A 377 5.06 -12.56 -5.20
N ASN A 378 3.99 -11.88 -4.82
CA ASN A 378 2.96 -12.34 -3.88
C ASN A 378 1.77 -12.99 -4.61
N ASN A 379 1.04 -13.88 -3.93
CA ASN A 379 -0.21 -14.53 -4.40
C ASN A 379 -0.19 -15.15 -5.81
N PRO A 380 0.67 -16.16 -6.07
CA PRO A 380 0.72 -16.82 -7.37
C PRO A 380 -0.59 -17.52 -7.74
N ILE A 381 -1.23 -17.08 -8.83
CA ILE A 381 -2.62 -17.46 -9.20
C ILE A 381 -2.77 -18.96 -9.39
N LEU A 382 -1.80 -19.58 -10.09
CA LEU A 382 -1.84 -21.01 -10.43
C LEU A 382 -1.65 -21.94 -9.24
N LYS A 383 -1.34 -21.41 -8.05
CA LYS A 383 -1.18 -22.23 -6.83
C LYS A 383 -2.45 -22.35 -6.01
N ASN A 384 -3.44 -21.44 -6.16
CA ASN A 384 -4.67 -21.50 -5.38
C ASN A 384 -5.83 -20.69 -5.98
N LEU A 385 -6.60 -21.29 -6.90
CA LEU A 385 -7.75 -20.65 -7.56
C LEU A 385 -8.85 -20.19 -6.59
N LEU A 386 -9.04 -20.90 -5.46
CA LEU A 386 -10.02 -20.55 -4.42
C LEU A 386 -9.59 -19.35 -3.56
N LYS A 387 -8.31 -18.96 -3.60
CA LYS A 387 -7.78 -17.78 -2.92
C LYS A 387 -7.45 -16.63 -3.86
N ALA A 388 -7.89 -16.70 -5.12
CA ALA A 388 -7.60 -15.66 -6.12
C ALA A 388 -8.06 -14.26 -5.69
N ASN A 389 -9.13 -14.16 -4.88
CA ASN A 389 -9.68 -12.91 -4.36
C ASN A 389 -8.98 -12.39 -3.08
N PHE A 390 -8.17 -13.21 -2.39
CA PHE A 390 -7.44 -12.80 -1.18
C PHE A 390 -6.05 -12.29 -1.56
N ARG A 391 -6.00 -11.11 -2.18
CA ARG A 391 -4.76 -10.48 -2.65
C ARG A 391 -4.33 -9.37 -1.70
N SER A 392 -3.02 -9.12 -1.60
CA SER A 392 -2.53 -7.98 -0.83
C SER A 392 -2.81 -6.69 -1.60
N HIS A 393 -3.71 -5.86 -1.08
CA HIS A 393 -4.10 -4.58 -1.67
C HIS A 393 -3.30 -3.38 -1.11
N GLN A 394 -2.32 -3.68 -0.26
CA GLN A 394 -1.50 -2.70 0.46
C GLN A 394 -0.51 -2.00 -0.48
N LYS A 395 -0.34 -0.70 -0.29
CA LYS A 395 0.54 0.17 -1.09
C LYS A 395 1.43 0.96 -0.15
N LEU A 396 2.71 0.62 -0.14
CA LEU A 396 3.69 1.14 0.81
C LEU A 396 4.92 1.56 0.02
N PHE A 397 5.39 2.79 0.20
CA PHE A 397 6.64 3.25 -0.39
C PHE A 397 7.47 3.94 0.67
N ILE A 398 8.46 3.23 1.21
CA ILE A 398 9.24 3.62 2.39
C ILE A 398 10.67 3.93 1.95
N LEU A 399 11.20 5.04 2.42
CA LEU A 399 12.52 5.54 2.04
C LEU A 399 13.35 5.83 3.28
N ASP A 400 14.57 5.28 3.32
CA ASP A 400 15.57 5.46 4.37
C ASP A 400 15.04 5.24 5.80
N GLU A 401 13.97 4.45 5.96
CA GLU A 401 13.20 4.29 7.21
C GLU A 401 12.71 5.61 7.84
N THR A 402 12.75 6.74 7.12
CA THR A 402 12.41 8.09 7.62
C THR A 402 11.13 8.66 7.01
N VAL A 403 10.79 8.22 5.80
CA VAL A 403 9.63 8.68 5.04
C VAL A 403 8.84 7.46 4.58
N ALA A 404 7.51 7.50 4.69
CA ALA A 404 6.64 6.49 4.09
C ALA A 404 5.47 7.16 3.35
N ILE A 405 5.22 6.73 2.11
CA ILE A 405 4.03 7.10 1.35
C ILE A 405 3.08 5.90 1.33
N VAL A 406 1.85 6.12 1.79
CA VAL A 406 0.77 5.12 1.85
C VAL A 406 -0.54 5.69 1.33
N GLY A 407 -1.42 4.86 0.79
CA GLY A 407 -2.74 5.28 0.31
C GLY A 407 -3.34 4.33 -0.72
N GLY A 408 -4.11 4.86 -1.66
CA GLY A 408 -4.86 4.08 -2.64
C GLY A 408 -4.17 3.86 -3.99
N MET A 409 -3.15 4.66 -4.33
CA MET A 409 -2.60 4.69 -5.70
C MET A 409 -1.70 3.49 -6.04
N ASN A 410 -2.04 2.78 -7.12
CA ASN A 410 -1.15 1.79 -7.73
C ASN A 410 -0.12 2.44 -8.66
N THR A 411 0.79 1.64 -9.24
CA THR A 411 1.82 2.12 -10.18
C THR A 411 1.38 1.95 -11.63
N GLY A 412 0.87 3.03 -12.22
CA GLY A 412 0.51 3.11 -13.64
C GLY A 412 0.14 4.53 -14.05
N ASP A 413 0.15 4.78 -15.36
CA ASP A 413 -0.13 6.08 -15.97
C ASP A 413 -1.51 6.61 -15.59
N GLU A 414 -2.54 5.75 -15.51
CA GLU A 414 -3.88 6.18 -15.11
C GLU A 414 -3.90 6.80 -13.71
N TYR A 415 -3.10 6.26 -12.78
CA TYR A 415 -2.97 6.79 -11.43
C TYR A 415 -2.11 8.06 -11.42
N ALA A 416 -0.93 8.02 -12.04
CA ALA A 416 0.03 9.13 -11.97
C ALA A 416 -0.42 10.37 -12.74
N LYS A 417 -1.11 10.17 -13.86
CA LYS A 417 -1.73 11.23 -14.67
C LYS A 417 -3.18 11.50 -14.22
N GLY A 418 -3.67 10.76 -13.23
CA GLY A 418 -5.00 10.90 -12.64
C GLY A 418 -5.17 12.21 -11.87
N GLU A 419 -6.31 12.84 -12.05
CA GLU A 419 -6.71 14.11 -11.45
C GLU A 419 -8.18 14.08 -11.04
N ILE A 420 -8.64 15.08 -10.29
CA ILE A 420 -10.04 15.23 -9.89
C ILE A 420 -10.86 15.86 -11.04
N THR A 421 -10.89 15.17 -12.18
CA THR A 421 -11.64 15.57 -13.39
C THR A 421 -12.49 14.41 -13.88
N GLU A 422 -13.48 14.67 -14.72
CA GLU A 422 -14.43 13.66 -15.23
C GLU A 422 -13.74 12.41 -15.83
N TYR A 423 -12.50 12.57 -16.33
CA TYR A 423 -11.75 11.49 -16.97
C TYR A 423 -10.49 11.05 -16.20
N GLY A 424 -10.24 11.66 -15.04
CA GLY A 424 -9.03 11.40 -14.25
C GLY A 424 -9.26 10.31 -13.21
N TRP A 425 -8.22 9.52 -12.94
CA TRP A 425 -8.24 8.61 -11.79
C TRP A 425 -8.05 9.40 -10.50
N ARG A 426 -9.14 9.56 -9.75
CA ARG A 426 -9.15 10.20 -8.43
C ARG A 426 -8.70 9.21 -7.36
N ASP A 427 -7.67 9.57 -6.60
CA ASP A 427 -7.22 8.80 -5.44
C ASP A 427 -6.46 9.72 -4.47
N THR A 428 -6.16 9.24 -3.26
CA THR A 428 -5.44 10.00 -2.23
C THR A 428 -4.35 9.15 -1.58
N ASP A 429 -3.17 9.72 -1.47
CA ASP A 429 -2.07 9.21 -0.65
C ASP A 429 -1.70 10.21 0.45
N VAL A 430 -0.96 9.73 1.44
CA VAL A 430 -0.29 10.55 2.45
C VAL A 430 1.19 10.21 2.51
N GLU A 431 2.04 11.23 2.58
CA GLU A 431 3.44 11.10 2.99
C GLU A 431 3.50 11.28 4.51
N LEU A 432 4.15 10.34 5.18
CA LEU A 432 4.33 10.26 6.62
C LEU A 432 5.80 10.41 6.95
N GLN A 433 6.12 11.26 7.92
CA GLN A 433 7.44 11.38 8.53
C GLN A 433 7.30 11.33 10.05
N GLY A 434 8.37 10.90 10.71
CA GLY A 434 8.37 10.72 12.16
C GLY A 434 8.05 9.28 12.59
N PRO A 435 7.68 9.08 13.86
CA PRO A 435 7.75 7.75 14.47
C PRO A 435 6.79 6.72 13.88
N ILE A 436 5.69 7.17 13.25
CA ILE A 436 4.72 6.30 12.59
C ILE A 436 5.32 5.50 11.42
N VAL A 437 6.40 5.98 10.80
CA VAL A 437 7.08 5.30 9.69
C VAL A 437 7.55 3.90 10.11
N ARG A 438 7.87 3.70 11.40
CA ARG A 438 8.25 2.39 11.92
C ARG A 438 7.11 1.37 11.84
N ASP A 439 5.88 1.77 12.15
CA ASP A 439 4.73 0.88 12.09
C ASP A 439 4.44 0.48 10.62
N VAL A 440 4.69 1.38 9.66
CA VAL A 440 4.60 1.09 8.21
C VAL A 440 5.70 0.11 7.77
N LEU A 441 6.93 0.33 8.22
CA LEU A 441 8.08 -0.53 7.96
C LEU A 441 7.92 -1.93 8.53
N ASP A 442 7.39 -2.05 9.75
CA ASP A 442 7.13 -3.35 10.38
C ASP A 442 6.14 -4.19 9.55
N LEU A 443 5.13 -3.58 8.93
CA LEU A 443 4.24 -4.27 8.00
C LEU A 443 4.97 -4.75 6.75
N PHE A 444 5.79 -3.89 6.13
CA PHE A 444 6.56 -4.28 4.94
C PHE A 444 7.51 -5.44 5.23
N GLU A 445 8.28 -5.35 6.30
CA GLU A 445 9.23 -6.40 6.71
C GLU A 445 8.49 -7.70 7.05
N ARG A 446 7.31 -7.62 7.68
CA ARG A 446 6.48 -8.79 7.93
C ARG A 446 6.02 -9.47 6.64
N ASN A 447 5.59 -8.69 5.64
CA ASN A 447 5.21 -9.22 4.34
C ASN A 447 6.41 -9.84 3.61
N TRP A 448 7.58 -9.19 3.68
CA TRP A 448 8.82 -9.68 3.10
C TRP A 448 9.29 -11.00 3.73
N GLU A 449 9.23 -11.11 5.06
CA GLU A 449 9.54 -12.31 5.82
C GLU A 449 8.58 -13.46 5.46
N ASP A 450 7.27 -13.19 5.41
CA ASP A 450 6.25 -14.16 5.03
C ASP A 450 6.52 -14.77 3.64
N LEU A 451 6.81 -13.91 2.66
CA LEU A 451 7.15 -14.34 1.30
C LEU A 451 8.44 -15.16 1.28
N THR A 452 9.46 -14.73 2.01
CA THR A 452 10.75 -15.42 2.12
C THR A 452 10.57 -16.83 2.69
N VAL A 453 9.84 -16.95 3.80
CA VAL A 453 9.55 -18.21 4.48
C VAL A 453 8.77 -19.17 3.58
N LYS A 454 7.80 -18.66 2.81
CA LYS A 454 6.90 -19.44 1.94
C LYS A 454 7.51 -19.79 0.57
N LYS A 455 8.69 -19.27 0.20
CA LYS A 455 9.38 -19.63 -1.06
C LYS A 455 9.47 -21.14 -1.22
N TRP A 456 9.06 -21.67 -2.36
CA TRP A 456 9.13 -23.13 -2.60
C TRP A 456 10.56 -23.59 -2.88
N HIS A 457 11.32 -22.76 -3.59
CA HIS A 457 12.74 -22.96 -3.88
C HIS A 457 13.51 -21.73 -3.39
N GLU A 458 14.66 -21.97 -2.78
CA GLU A 458 15.60 -20.92 -2.42
C GLU A 458 16.86 -21.09 -3.24
N THR A 459 17.14 -20.12 -4.09
CA THR A 459 18.27 -20.16 -5.02
C THR A 459 19.29 -19.06 -4.74
N GLY A 460 19.01 -18.24 -3.72
CA GLY A 460 19.58 -16.92 -3.58
C GLY A 460 18.92 -15.98 -4.58
N ALA A 461 18.40 -14.86 -4.10
CA ALA A 461 18.58 -13.64 -4.86
C ALA A 461 20.09 -13.29 -4.72
N PHE A 462 20.70 -12.63 -5.69
CA PHE A 462 22.09 -12.12 -5.61
C PHE A 462 23.25 -12.84 -6.30
N GLY A 463 23.07 -14.03 -6.87
CA GLY A 463 24.13 -14.67 -7.67
C GLY A 463 24.36 -14.12 -9.10
N LYS A 464 23.53 -13.18 -9.61
CA LYS A 464 23.58 -12.73 -11.02
C LYS A 464 23.98 -11.26 -11.23
N TYR A 465 24.39 -10.53 -10.19
CA TYR A 465 24.65 -9.08 -10.31
C TYR A 465 25.97 -8.71 -11.00
N LYS A 466 26.86 -9.67 -11.28
CA LYS A 466 28.07 -9.40 -12.07
C LYS A 466 27.78 -9.26 -13.58
N LYS A 467 26.71 -9.87 -14.10
CA LYS A 467 26.31 -9.79 -15.53
C LYS A 467 25.42 -8.59 -15.86
N ALA A 468 24.80 -8.00 -14.85
CA ALA A 468 23.93 -6.83 -15.01
C ALA A 468 24.69 -5.61 -15.57
N LYS A 469 25.94 -5.41 -15.13
CA LYS A 469 26.79 -4.31 -15.61
C LYS A 469 27.13 -4.40 -17.11
N GLU A 470 27.07 -5.60 -17.69
CA GLU A 470 27.40 -5.87 -19.11
C GLU A 470 26.14 -5.92 -20.00
N ILE A 471 24.95 -6.16 -19.43
CA ILE A 471 23.67 -6.31 -20.18
C ILE A 471 22.93 -4.96 -20.34
N VAL A 472 23.28 -3.93 -19.56
CA VAL A 472 22.64 -2.60 -19.67
C VAL A 472 22.85 -1.96 -21.06
N THR A 473 23.86 -2.38 -21.82
CA THR A 473 24.11 -1.92 -23.20
C THR A 473 23.16 -2.51 -24.26
N GLU A 474 22.32 -3.51 -23.93
CA GLU A 474 21.44 -4.17 -24.91
C GLU A 474 19.96 -3.76 -24.80
N PHE A 475 19.55 -3.15 -23.69
CA PHE A 475 18.24 -2.53 -23.58
C PHE A 475 18.35 -1.07 -24.00
N ALA A 476 18.11 -0.80 -25.29
CA ALA A 476 17.84 0.55 -25.74
C ALA A 476 16.76 1.19 -24.85
N PRO A 477 16.83 2.50 -24.51
CA PRO A 477 15.69 3.18 -23.92
C PRO A 477 14.48 2.93 -24.84
N LEU A 478 13.51 2.14 -24.36
CA LEU A 478 12.31 1.87 -25.12
C LEU A 478 11.57 3.21 -25.24
N LYS A 479 11.14 3.51 -26.47
CA LYS A 479 10.37 4.72 -26.78
C LYS A 479 9.22 4.84 -25.79
N THR A 480 9.18 5.97 -25.10
CA THR A 480 8.00 6.48 -24.39
C THR A 480 6.80 6.30 -25.33
N VAL A 481 5.86 5.46 -24.94
CA VAL A 481 4.58 5.40 -25.63
C VAL A 481 3.75 6.50 -25.00
N ASP A 482 3.75 7.67 -25.61
CA ASP A 482 2.95 8.82 -25.16
C ASP A 482 1.47 8.44 -25.24
N LYS A 483 0.93 7.91 -24.14
CA LYS A 483 -0.51 7.90 -23.90
C LYS A 483 -0.92 9.28 -23.44
N LEU A 484 -1.76 9.90 -24.28
CA LEU A 484 -2.29 11.26 -24.21
C LEU A 484 -2.50 11.78 -22.78
N ILE A 485 -1.89 12.92 -22.48
CA ILE A 485 -2.34 13.83 -21.42
C ILE A 485 -3.44 14.70 -22.02
N ARG A 486 -4.66 14.65 -21.48
CA ARG A 486 -5.74 15.59 -21.81
C ARG A 486 -5.46 16.93 -21.10
N GLY A 487 -4.61 17.78 -21.69
CA GLY A 487 -4.39 19.17 -21.25
C GLY A 487 -3.67 19.38 -19.91
N PRO A 488 -3.39 20.65 -19.53
CA PRO A 488 -2.79 20.97 -18.22
C PRO A 488 -3.75 20.60 -17.09
N LEU A 489 -3.23 19.89 -16.09
CA LEU A 489 -4.04 19.37 -14.99
C LEU A 489 -4.37 20.47 -13.95
N PRO A 490 -5.58 20.47 -13.36
CA PRO A 490 -5.96 21.45 -12.36
C PRO A 490 -5.09 21.36 -11.10
N VAL A 491 -4.66 22.52 -10.59
CA VAL A 491 -3.88 22.64 -9.37
C VAL A 491 -4.84 22.92 -8.21
N TYR A 492 -5.17 21.89 -7.42
CA TYR A 492 -6.03 22.04 -6.22
C TYR A 492 -5.32 22.76 -5.08
N PHE A 493 -4.04 22.45 -4.92
CA PHE A 493 -3.15 23.14 -3.97
C PHE A 493 -1.86 23.47 -4.71
N GLU A 494 -1.46 24.75 -4.71
CA GLU A 494 -0.15 25.16 -5.24
C GLU A 494 0.99 24.42 -4.53
N GLN A 495 0.82 24.17 -3.23
CA GLN A 495 1.69 23.32 -2.42
C GLN A 495 0.83 22.34 -1.63
N THR A 496 1.22 21.07 -1.63
CA THR A 496 0.52 20.04 -0.86
C THR A 496 0.48 20.40 0.63
N PRO A 497 -0.71 20.37 1.29
CA PRO A 497 -0.83 20.69 2.70
C PRO A 497 0.04 19.79 3.57
N VAL A 498 0.74 20.39 4.53
CA VAL A 498 1.59 19.70 5.52
C VAL A 498 1.08 19.99 6.91
N PHE A 499 0.98 18.94 7.72
CA PHE A 499 0.53 19.01 9.10
C PHE A 499 1.61 18.44 10.01
N ASP A 500 2.16 19.27 10.89
CA ASP A 500 3.11 18.85 11.92
C ASP A 500 2.42 18.52 13.24
N ASN A 501 3.12 17.77 14.10
CA ASN A 501 2.64 17.35 15.42
C ASN A 501 1.32 16.58 15.36
N VAL A 502 1.17 15.72 14.36
CA VAL A 502 0.00 14.87 14.16
C VAL A 502 0.16 13.59 14.97
N ASP A 503 -0.87 13.28 15.77
CA ASP A 503 -1.05 11.97 16.37
C ASP A 503 -1.63 11.02 15.31
N ALA A 504 -0.88 10.00 14.90
CA ALA A 504 -1.23 9.10 13.82
C ALA A 504 -1.43 7.66 14.32
N ARG A 505 -2.38 6.94 13.73
CA ARG A 505 -2.58 5.50 13.98
C ARG A 505 -2.50 4.78 12.64
N PHE A 506 -1.54 3.87 12.50
CA PHE A 506 -1.43 3.03 11.30
C PHE A 506 -2.18 1.73 11.54
N VAL A 507 -3.32 1.57 10.84
CA VAL A 507 -4.15 0.37 10.95
C VAL A 507 -3.81 -0.57 9.79
N THR A 508 -3.56 -1.82 10.12
CA THR A 508 -3.19 -2.84 9.14
C THR A 508 -4.20 -3.97 9.11
N THR A 509 -4.45 -4.49 7.92
CA THR A 509 -5.23 -5.72 7.72
C THR A 509 -4.24 -6.84 7.37
N PHE A 510 -3.83 -7.57 8.40
CA PHE A 510 -3.08 -8.82 8.27
C PHE A 510 -3.82 -9.87 9.11
N PRO A 511 -4.87 -10.51 8.55
CA PRO A 511 -5.77 -11.35 9.33
C PRO A 511 -4.98 -12.53 9.94
N ILE A 512 -4.90 -12.54 11.27
CA ILE A 512 -4.38 -13.63 12.09
C ILE A 512 -5.44 -14.73 12.19
N ASN A 513 -6.71 -14.34 12.18
CA ASN A 513 -7.87 -15.23 12.07
C ASN A 513 -8.93 -14.67 11.10
N GLU A 514 -9.92 -15.49 10.76
CA GLU A 514 -10.95 -15.21 9.74
C GLU A 514 -11.95 -14.11 10.15
N LYS A 515 -11.95 -13.66 11.41
CA LYS A 515 -12.86 -12.65 11.94
C LYS A 515 -12.20 -11.27 12.10
N ASP A 516 -10.95 -11.13 11.67
CA ASP A 516 -10.18 -9.91 11.85
C ASP A 516 -10.63 -8.82 10.87
N ASP A 517 -11.21 -7.73 11.40
CA ASP A 517 -11.68 -6.60 10.61
C ASP A 517 -11.33 -5.24 11.27
N ASN A 518 -10.04 -5.08 11.57
CA ASN A 518 -9.50 -3.92 12.30
C ASN A 518 -9.85 -2.56 11.64
N VAL A 519 -10.05 -2.54 10.32
CA VAL A 519 -10.40 -1.33 9.56
C VAL A 519 -11.87 -0.99 9.76
N LEU A 520 -12.77 -1.98 9.70
CA LEU A 520 -14.17 -1.76 10.03
C LEU A 520 -14.35 -1.38 11.50
N ASP A 521 -13.58 -1.98 12.41
CA ASP A 521 -13.55 -1.59 13.82
C ASP A 521 -13.21 -0.10 13.98
N LEU A 522 -12.24 0.41 13.21
CA LEU A 522 -11.89 1.84 13.20
C LEU A 522 -13.05 2.71 12.68
N PHE A 523 -13.68 2.30 11.58
CA PHE A 523 -14.82 3.02 11.01
C PHE A 523 -15.98 3.11 12.02
N GLU A 524 -16.29 2.02 12.73
CA GLU A 524 -17.30 2.05 13.79
C GLU A 524 -16.92 2.98 14.93
N ILE A 525 -15.66 2.96 15.39
CA ILE A 525 -15.18 3.87 16.44
C ILE A 525 -15.41 5.31 16.01
N TYR A 526 -15.06 5.67 14.77
CA TYR A 526 -15.24 7.03 14.27
C TYR A 526 -16.70 7.40 14.07
N LEU A 527 -17.50 6.53 13.45
CA LEU A 527 -18.94 6.73 13.30
C LEU A 527 -19.62 6.92 14.66
N ASN A 528 -19.26 6.13 15.68
CA ASN A 528 -19.83 6.23 17.03
C ASN A 528 -19.39 7.48 17.79
N ARG A 529 -18.21 8.03 17.50
CA ARG A 529 -17.67 9.23 18.17
C ARG A 529 -18.02 10.52 17.44
N ALA A 530 -18.42 10.46 16.17
CA ALA A 530 -18.80 11.62 15.38
C ALA A 530 -19.93 12.41 16.05
N ARG A 531 -19.81 13.74 15.97
CA ARG A 531 -20.74 14.69 16.60
C ARG A 531 -21.52 15.52 15.60
N THR A 532 -20.94 15.80 14.43
CA THR A 532 -21.49 16.75 13.46
C THR A 532 -21.60 16.12 12.08
N GLU A 533 -20.50 15.62 11.53
CA GLU A 533 -20.43 15.11 10.17
C GLU A 533 -19.47 13.93 10.06
N VAL A 534 -19.77 13.02 9.12
CA VAL A 534 -18.88 11.99 8.62
C VAL A 534 -18.91 12.02 7.09
N ILE A 535 -17.74 12.13 6.47
CA ILE A 535 -17.56 12.02 5.02
C ILE A 535 -16.75 10.76 4.74
N LEU A 536 -17.33 9.84 3.98
CA LEU A 536 -16.68 8.63 3.51
C LEU A 536 -16.39 8.78 2.01
N GLU A 537 -15.13 8.77 1.61
CA GLU A 537 -14.72 8.72 0.20
C GLU A 537 -14.14 7.33 -0.08
N THR A 538 -14.72 6.59 -1.02
CA THR A 538 -14.27 5.23 -1.35
C THR A 538 -14.45 4.91 -2.82
N GLY A 539 -13.49 4.20 -3.42
CA GLY A 539 -13.60 3.72 -4.80
C GLY A 539 -14.61 2.59 -5.00
N TYR A 540 -15.11 1.97 -3.92
CA TYR A 540 -16.21 1.01 -3.97
C TYR A 540 -16.99 1.04 -2.65
N PHE A 541 -18.25 1.46 -2.67
CA PHE A 541 -19.11 1.41 -1.48
C PHE A 541 -20.00 0.16 -1.49
N ILE A 542 -19.52 -0.89 -0.83
CA ILE A 542 -20.25 -2.16 -0.62
C ILE A 542 -20.27 -2.44 0.89
N PRO A 543 -21.05 -1.67 1.68
CA PRO A 543 -21.06 -1.78 3.14
C PRO A 543 -21.57 -3.15 3.60
N THR A 544 -20.91 -3.70 4.62
CA THR A 544 -21.46 -4.84 5.39
C THR A 544 -22.64 -4.36 6.24
N GLN A 545 -23.52 -5.27 6.67
CA GLN A 545 -24.62 -4.91 7.58
C GLN A 545 -24.12 -4.18 8.83
N ARG A 546 -22.96 -4.61 9.36
CA ARG A 546 -22.28 -3.99 10.48
C ARG A 546 -21.94 -2.50 10.22
N LEU A 547 -21.42 -2.17 9.05
CA LEU A 547 -21.16 -0.77 8.66
C LEU A 547 -22.47 0.02 8.47
N VAL A 548 -23.49 -0.59 7.88
CA VAL A 548 -24.83 0.02 7.72
C VAL A 548 -25.42 0.38 9.08
N ASP A 549 -25.36 -0.52 10.06
CA ASP A 549 -25.88 -0.30 11.41
C ASP A 549 -25.13 0.85 12.12
N ALA A 550 -23.81 0.93 11.95
CA ALA A 550 -23.00 2.02 12.49
C ALA A 550 -23.32 3.38 11.85
N ILE A 551 -23.56 3.41 10.53
CA ILE A 551 -24.03 4.61 9.82
C ILE A 551 -25.41 5.02 10.33
N ALA A 552 -26.35 4.08 10.42
CA ALA A 552 -27.70 4.34 10.91
C ALA A 552 -27.68 4.88 12.35
N ALA A 553 -26.85 4.32 13.21
CA ALA A 553 -26.67 4.81 14.58
C ALA A 553 -26.09 6.23 14.61
N ALA A 554 -25.18 6.59 13.70
CA ALA A 554 -24.67 7.95 13.59
C ALA A 554 -25.75 8.93 13.13
N CYS A 555 -26.50 8.61 12.07
CA CYS A 555 -27.61 9.41 11.58
C CYS A 555 -28.70 9.61 12.64
N ALA A 556 -29.05 8.56 13.39
CA ALA A 556 -30.04 8.63 14.47
C ALA A 556 -29.63 9.59 15.60
N ARG A 557 -28.32 9.86 15.76
CA ARG A 557 -27.79 10.87 16.71
C ARG A 557 -27.71 12.27 16.10
N GLY A 558 -28.20 12.48 14.87
CA GLY A 558 -28.17 13.76 14.17
C GLY A 558 -26.85 14.06 13.44
N VAL A 559 -25.97 13.08 13.27
CA VAL A 559 -24.72 13.25 12.50
C VAL A 559 -25.03 13.23 11.00
N SER A 560 -24.57 14.21 10.24
CA SER A 560 -24.65 14.21 8.78
C SER A 560 -23.66 13.19 8.20
N VAL A 561 -24.14 12.09 7.63
CA VAL A 561 -23.29 11.11 6.95
C VAL A 561 -23.39 11.29 5.44
N LYS A 562 -22.24 11.53 4.80
CA LYS A 562 -22.08 11.63 3.34
C LYS A 562 -21.14 10.55 2.86
N VAL A 563 -21.54 9.81 1.83
CA VAL A 563 -20.71 8.83 1.13
C VAL A 563 -20.47 9.34 -0.28
N ILE A 564 -19.21 9.41 -0.67
CA ILE A 564 -18.76 9.76 -2.02
C ILE A 564 -18.12 8.49 -2.58
N THR A 565 -18.64 8.02 -3.71
CA THR A 565 -18.18 6.80 -4.38
C THR A 565 -18.22 6.99 -5.89
N ASN A 566 -17.64 6.06 -6.64
CA ASN A 566 -17.76 6.05 -8.10
C ASN A 566 -19.17 5.66 -8.58
N SER A 567 -19.59 6.24 -9.69
CA SER A 567 -20.78 5.84 -10.45
C SER A 567 -20.56 4.51 -11.19
N ILE A 568 -21.55 4.01 -11.94
CA ILE A 568 -21.33 2.83 -12.80
C ILE A 568 -20.38 3.17 -13.95
N GLU A 569 -20.47 4.39 -14.46
CA GLU A 569 -19.74 4.90 -15.61
C GLU A 569 -18.26 5.14 -15.30
N SER A 570 -17.93 5.60 -14.09
CA SER A 570 -16.55 5.83 -13.64
C SER A 570 -15.90 4.60 -12.99
N ASN A 571 -16.61 3.47 -12.93
CA ASN A 571 -16.16 2.27 -12.24
C ASN A 571 -15.43 1.29 -13.18
N ASN A 572 -14.14 1.07 -12.91
CA ASN A 572 -13.30 0.09 -13.60
C ASN A 572 -13.64 -1.39 -13.28
N HIS A 573 -14.58 -1.63 -12.35
CA HIS A 573 -15.11 -2.94 -11.97
C HIS A 573 -16.66 -2.90 -11.95
N PRO A 574 -17.33 -2.97 -13.11
CA PRO A 574 -18.77 -2.70 -13.25
C PRO A 574 -19.67 -3.58 -12.36
N TYR A 575 -19.29 -4.85 -12.14
CA TYR A 575 -20.02 -5.73 -11.21
C TYR A 575 -19.95 -5.28 -9.75
N GLY A 576 -18.87 -4.59 -9.37
CA GLY A 576 -18.67 -4.05 -8.04
C GLY A 576 -19.58 -2.86 -7.80
N GLY A 577 -19.71 -1.97 -8.79
CA GLY A 577 -20.68 -0.86 -8.75
C GLY A 577 -22.13 -1.34 -8.66
N LEU A 578 -22.50 -2.36 -9.44
CA LEU A 578 -23.83 -2.97 -9.35
C LEU A 578 -24.09 -3.60 -7.98
N ALA A 579 -23.11 -4.33 -7.44
CA ALA A 579 -23.21 -4.92 -6.10
C ALA A 579 -23.31 -3.85 -5.01
N GLY A 580 -22.58 -2.74 -5.14
CA GLY A 580 -22.65 -1.59 -4.24
C GLY A 580 -24.04 -0.96 -4.23
N ARG A 581 -24.57 -0.58 -5.41
CA ARG A 581 -25.91 0.02 -5.53
C ARG A 581 -27.01 -0.84 -4.93
N ALA A 582 -26.91 -2.18 -5.00
CA ALA A 582 -27.86 -3.10 -4.35
C ALA A 582 -27.90 -2.99 -2.81
N THR A 583 -26.90 -2.34 -2.19
CA THR A 583 -26.80 -2.15 -0.74
C THR A 583 -27.10 -0.71 -0.28
N TYR A 584 -27.45 0.20 -1.19
CA TYR A 584 -27.65 1.61 -0.85
C TYR A 584 -28.94 1.88 -0.08
N GLU A 585 -30.01 1.13 -0.35
CA GLU A 585 -31.34 1.41 0.20
C GLU A 585 -31.34 1.52 1.75
N PRO A 586 -30.75 0.58 2.52
CA PRO A 586 -30.67 0.70 3.98
C PRO A 586 -29.91 1.95 4.45
N VAL A 587 -28.87 2.36 3.72
CA VAL A 587 -28.05 3.54 4.04
C VAL A 587 -28.82 4.82 3.75
N LEU A 588 -29.57 4.89 2.65
CA LEU A 588 -30.41 6.04 2.32
C LEU A 588 -31.60 6.16 3.28
N ARG A 589 -32.23 5.04 3.66
CA ARG A 589 -33.37 5.01 4.61
C ARG A 589 -33.03 5.56 5.99
N CYS A 590 -31.77 5.46 6.43
CA CYS A 590 -31.35 6.01 7.73
C CYS A 590 -30.97 7.50 7.67
N GLY A 591 -31.07 8.16 6.50
CA GLY A 591 -30.82 9.59 6.33
C GLY A 591 -29.40 9.94 5.89
N ALA A 592 -28.54 8.96 5.60
CA ALA A 592 -27.25 9.23 4.96
C ALA A 592 -27.44 9.60 3.48
N ARG A 593 -26.49 10.35 2.92
CA ARG A 593 -26.49 10.78 1.52
C ARG A 593 -25.37 10.08 0.76
N ILE A 594 -25.67 9.57 -0.43
CA ILE A 594 -24.68 8.95 -1.32
C ILE A 594 -24.56 9.84 -2.57
N PHE A 595 -23.32 10.19 -2.90
CA PHE A 595 -22.92 10.96 -4.06
C PHE A 595 -22.06 10.05 -4.93
N GLU A 596 -22.44 9.93 -6.20
CA GLU A 596 -21.67 9.20 -7.20
C GLU A 596 -20.98 10.20 -8.12
N TRP A 597 -19.69 9.99 -8.36
CA TRP A 597 -18.86 10.75 -9.29
C TRP A 597 -18.59 9.94 -10.55
#